data_AF-A0A661A740-F1
#
_entry.id   AF-A0A661A740-F1
#
_cell.length_a   1.000
_cell.length_b   1.000
_cell.length_c   1.000
_cell.angle_alpha   90.00
_cell.angle_beta   90.00
_cell.angle_gamma   90.00
#
_symmetry.space_group_name_H-M   'P 1'
#
loop_
_entity.id
_entity.type
_entity.pdbx_description
1 polymer ?
#
loop_
_entity_poly.entity_id
_entity_poly.type
_entity_poly.pdbx_seq_one_letter_code
_entity_poly.pdbx_strand_id
1 'polypeptide(L)'
;MSAVAIIGRPNVGKSTLFNRLTGRREAIVDDRPGITRDRIYGFCEYLDTHFIVIDTGGLSFADDPITTEVRKQVDFAIDEADKILFVVDGREGLHPLDKEIAEHLKKKAPEKPVAVIIAKMDKGVDPSVEAEFS
;
A
#
# COMPACT_ATOMS: atom_id res chain seq x y z
N MET A 1 14.26 2.93 12.98
CA MET A 1 14.30 1.96 11.86
C MET A 1 13.43 2.53 10.76
N SER A 2 13.83 2.48 9.49
CA SER A 2 13.03 3.11 8.43
C SER A 2 11.70 2.37 8.24
N ALA A 3 10.64 3.08 7.90
CA ALA A 3 9.30 2.54 7.70
C ALA A 3 8.84 2.70 6.24
N VAL A 4 8.26 1.64 5.69
CA VAL A 4 7.72 1.60 4.33
C VAL A 4 6.27 1.15 4.37
N ALA A 5 5.34 2.00 3.93
CA ALA A 5 3.92 1.65 3.87
C ALA A 5 3.52 1.12 2.49
N ILE A 6 2.67 0.09 2.46
CA ILE A 6 2.05 -0.44 1.26
C ILE A 6 0.62 0.06 1.20
N ILE A 7 0.32 0.86 0.17
CA ILE A 7 -1.02 1.41 -0.08
C ILE A 7 -1.54 0.96 -1.44
N GLY A 8 -2.83 1.20 -1.68
CA GLY A 8 -3.52 0.89 -2.92
C GLY A 8 -4.97 0.50 -2.64
N ARG A 9 -5.82 0.51 -3.67
CA ARG A 9 -7.23 0.11 -3.51
C ARG A 9 -7.38 -1.33 -3.00
N PRO A 10 -8.57 -1.74 -2.50
CA PRO A 10 -8.80 -3.11 -2.09
C PRO A 10 -8.42 -4.14 -3.17
N ASN A 11 -7.92 -5.30 -2.75
CA ASN A 11 -7.64 -6.46 -3.61
C ASN A 11 -6.55 -6.33 -4.69
N VAL A 12 -5.74 -5.26 -4.73
CA VAL A 12 -4.62 -5.13 -5.70
C VAL A 12 -3.42 -6.03 -5.45
N GLY A 13 -3.34 -6.70 -4.28
CA GLY A 13 -2.23 -7.59 -3.92
C GLY A 13 -1.30 -7.06 -2.82
N LYS A 14 -1.72 -6.03 -2.08
CA LYS A 14 -0.96 -5.45 -0.95
C LYS A 14 -0.46 -6.49 0.04
N SER A 15 -1.34 -7.33 0.59
CA SER A 15 -0.96 -8.34 1.58
C SER A 15 -0.08 -9.46 0.99
N THR A 16 -0.20 -9.73 -0.32
CA THR A 16 0.73 -10.64 -1.01
C THR A 16 2.13 -10.05 -1.09
N LEU A 17 2.24 -8.76 -1.42
CA LEU A 17 3.52 -8.04 -1.42
C LEU A 17 4.10 -7.95 0.00
N PHE A 18 3.28 -7.60 0.99
CA PHE A 18 3.66 -7.57 2.40
C PHE A 18 4.29 -8.90 2.83
N ASN A 19 3.56 -10.01 2.66
CA ASN A 19 4.04 -11.34 3.03
C ASN A 19 5.30 -11.75 2.28
N ARG A 20 5.47 -11.30 1.02
CA ARG A 20 6.68 -11.56 0.26
C ARG A 20 7.89 -10.79 0.80
N LEU A 21 7.71 -9.53 1.22
CA LEU A 21 8.77 -8.70 1.77
C LEU A 21 9.18 -9.14 3.18
N THR A 22 8.22 -9.51 4.02
CA THR A 22 8.46 -9.91 5.41
C THR A 22 8.83 -11.40 5.53
N GLY A 23 8.47 -12.21 4.53
CA GLY A 23 8.76 -13.63 4.49
C GLY A 23 8.01 -14.39 5.60
N ARG A 24 8.74 -15.14 6.43
CA ARG A 24 8.24 -15.81 7.65
C ARG A 24 8.57 -15.06 8.94
N ARG A 25 9.11 -13.83 8.84
CA ARG A 25 9.40 -13.01 10.02
C ARG A 25 8.08 -12.57 10.63
N GLU A 26 8.04 -12.51 11.96
CA GLU A 26 6.81 -12.26 12.68
C GLU A 26 6.17 -10.94 12.25
N ALA A 27 4.88 -11.02 11.92
CA ALA A 27 4.04 -9.87 11.79
C ALA A 27 3.54 -9.47 13.18
N ILE A 28 3.68 -8.19 13.54
CA ILE A 28 3.14 -7.64 14.77
C ILE A 28 1.80 -7.00 14.46
N VAL A 29 0.78 -7.44 15.19
CA VAL A 29 -0.55 -6.84 15.21
C VAL A 29 -0.55 -5.68 16.21
N ASP A 30 -1.08 -4.53 15.79
CA ASP A 30 -1.23 -3.36 16.66
C ASP A 30 -2.71 -2.90 16.70
N ASP A 31 -3.28 -2.81 17.91
CA ASP A 31 -4.69 -2.55 18.22
C ASP A 31 -4.90 -1.15 18.83
N ARG A 32 -5.00 -0.12 17.97
CA ARG A 32 -5.26 1.26 18.42
C ARG A 32 -6.79 1.48 18.51
N PRO A 33 -7.30 2.14 19.57
CA PRO A 33 -8.72 2.48 19.68
C PRO A 33 -9.23 3.27 18.47
N GLY A 34 -10.36 2.86 17.90
CA GLY A 34 -10.99 3.51 16.73
C GLY A 34 -10.70 2.86 15.37
N ILE A 35 -9.94 1.76 15.34
CA ILE A 35 -9.71 0.92 14.15
C ILE A 35 -10.33 -0.45 14.44
N THR A 36 -11.14 -0.99 13.52
CA THR A 36 -11.88 -2.25 13.75
C THR A 36 -11.16 -3.50 13.24
N ARG A 37 -9.93 -3.34 12.71
CA ARG A 37 -9.13 -4.43 12.18
C ARG A 37 -7.63 -4.17 12.39
N ASP A 38 -6.91 -5.26 12.63
CA ASP A 38 -5.52 -5.27 13.07
C ASP A 38 -4.55 -4.62 12.07
N ARG A 39 -3.69 -3.73 12.56
CA ARG A 39 -2.56 -3.20 11.78
C ARG A 39 -1.45 -4.22 11.74
N ILE A 40 -0.94 -4.51 10.56
CA ILE A 40 0.10 -5.52 10.36
C ILE A 40 1.41 -4.80 10.05
N TYR A 41 2.31 -4.82 11.04
CA TYR A 41 3.71 -4.43 10.88
C TYR A 41 4.54 -5.67 10.64
N GLY A 42 5.55 -5.60 9.80
CA GLY A 42 6.47 -6.73 9.61
C GLY A 42 7.90 -6.27 9.40
N PHE A 43 8.83 -7.04 9.94
CA PHE A 43 10.26 -6.78 9.75
C PHE A 43 10.71 -7.27 8.38
N CYS A 44 11.42 -6.41 7.66
CA CYS A 44 12.05 -6.74 6.39
C CYS A 44 13.56 -6.49 6.48
N GLU A 45 14.30 -7.39 5.83
CA GLU A 45 15.72 -7.23 5.59
C GLU A 45 15.99 -7.55 4.12
N TYR A 46 16.65 -6.62 3.45
CA TYR A 46 17.02 -6.76 2.05
C TYR A 46 18.41 -6.17 1.82
N LEU A 47 19.35 -6.99 1.34
CA LEU A 47 20.74 -6.59 1.10
C LEU A 47 21.32 -5.78 2.27
N ASP A 48 21.29 -6.37 3.48
CA ASP A 48 21.73 -5.80 4.77
C ASP A 48 20.93 -4.57 5.27
N THR A 49 19.93 -4.10 4.52
CA THR A 49 19.07 -2.98 4.92
C THR A 49 17.87 -3.49 5.71
N HIS A 50 17.71 -2.97 6.92
CA HIS A 50 16.60 -3.32 7.82
C HIS A 50 15.54 -2.22 7.86
N PHE A 51 14.28 -2.60 7.68
CA PHE A 51 13.14 -1.69 7.73
C PHE A 51 11.87 -2.40 8.18
N ILE A 52 10.89 -1.63 8.62
CA ILE A 52 9.54 -2.13 8.88
C ILE A 52 8.66 -1.89 7.65
N VAL A 53 7.81 -2.85 7.35
CA VAL A 53 6.77 -2.77 6.34
C VAL A 53 5.42 -2.65 7.05
N ILE A 54 4.56 -1.78 6.53
CA ILE A 54 3.22 -1.51 7.07
C ILE A 54 2.19 -1.90 6.00
N ASP A 55 1.31 -2.86 6.29
CA ASP A 55 0.14 -3.14 5.42
C ASP A 55 -1.04 -2.25 5.82
N THR A 56 -1.35 -1.25 4.98
CA THR A 56 -2.52 -0.39 5.24
C THR A 56 -3.83 -1.04 4.84
N GLY A 57 -3.81 -2.13 4.07
CA GLY A 57 -5.02 -2.85 3.65
C GLY A 57 -5.72 -3.58 4.80
N GLY A 58 -5.03 -3.80 5.91
CA GLY A 58 -5.62 -4.29 7.15
C GLY A 58 -6.43 -3.24 7.90
N LEU A 59 -6.26 -1.95 7.60
CA LEU A 59 -6.99 -0.87 8.27
C LEU A 59 -8.44 -0.83 7.78
N SER A 60 -9.37 -1.22 8.65
CA SER A 60 -10.79 -0.98 8.46
C SER A 60 -11.22 0.11 9.45
N PHE A 61 -11.87 1.14 8.92
CA PHE A 61 -12.52 2.17 9.70
C PHE A 61 -14.03 1.90 9.59
N ALA A 62 -14.66 1.45 10.68
CA ALA A 62 -16.05 1.00 10.64
C ALA A 62 -17.00 2.07 10.09
N ASP A 63 -18.02 1.62 9.36
CA ASP A 63 -19.13 2.41 8.80
C ASP A 63 -18.74 3.48 7.75
N ASP A 64 -17.48 3.50 7.29
CA ASP A 64 -17.04 4.41 6.25
C ASP A 64 -17.29 3.86 4.82
N PRO A 65 -17.63 4.73 3.85
CA PRO A 65 -17.53 4.38 2.43
C PRO A 65 -16.09 3.99 2.05
N ILE A 66 -15.93 3.07 1.10
CA ILE A 66 -14.63 2.59 0.60
C ILE A 66 -13.69 3.75 0.24
N THR A 67 -14.21 4.83 -0.37
CA THR A 67 -13.43 6.02 -0.73
C THR A 67 -12.85 6.72 0.51
N THR A 68 -13.65 6.87 1.57
CA THR A 68 -13.22 7.45 2.84
C THR A 68 -12.18 6.57 3.52
N GLU A 69 -12.41 5.26 3.54
CA GLU A 69 -11.48 4.28 4.10
C GLU A 69 -10.11 4.35 3.40
N VAL A 70 -10.11 4.35 2.07
CA VAL A 70 -8.90 4.47 1.24
C VAL A 70 -8.14 5.77 1.56
N ARG A 71 -8.83 6.91 1.70
CA ARG A 71 -8.18 8.18 2.06
C ARG A 71 -7.53 8.11 3.44
N LYS A 72 -8.22 7.54 4.44
CA LYS A 72 -7.67 7.36 5.79
C LYS A 72 -6.45 6.44 5.79
N GLN A 73 -6.46 5.37 4.99
CA GLN A 73 -5.29 4.50 4.79
C GLN A 73 -4.09 5.27 4.20
N VAL A 74 -4.34 6.16 3.24
CA VAL A 74 -3.31 7.00 2.63
C VAL A 74 -2.77 8.04 3.61
N ASP A 75 -3.65 8.75 4.33
CA ASP A 75 -3.24 9.72 5.36
C ASP A 75 -2.37 9.05 6.42
N PHE A 76 -2.77 7.86 6.89
CA PHE A 76 -1.97 7.06 7.82
C PHE A 76 -0.59 6.69 7.26
N ALA A 77 -0.51 6.25 6.00
CA ALA A 77 0.76 5.92 5.35
C ALA A 77 1.70 7.13 5.23
N ILE A 78 1.14 8.31 4.95
CA ILE A 78 1.89 9.57 4.86
C ILE A 78 2.53 9.91 6.21
N ASP A 79 1.77 9.73 7.29
CA ASP A 79 2.20 10.09 8.65
C ASP A 79 3.22 9.10 9.21
N GLU A 80 3.04 7.80 8.98
CA GLU A 80 3.81 6.75 9.69
C GLU A 80 5.00 6.21 8.89
N ALA A 81 5.03 6.38 7.56
CA ALA A 81 6.10 5.82 6.71
C ALA A 81 7.06 6.87 6.15
N ASP A 82 8.32 6.49 6.02
CA ASP A 82 9.34 7.29 5.32
C ASP A 82 9.18 7.20 3.80
N LYS A 83 8.69 6.06 3.31
CA LYS A 83 8.51 5.76 1.88
C LYS A 83 7.22 4.98 1.67
N ILE A 84 6.66 5.12 0.47
CA ILE A 84 5.38 4.51 0.12
C ILE A 84 5.55 3.61 -1.09
N LEU A 85 5.01 2.39 -1.01
CA LEU A 85 4.79 1.49 -2.14
C LEU A 85 3.31 1.58 -2.54
N PHE A 86 3.03 2.20 -3.67
CA PHE A 86 1.68 2.33 -4.20
C PHE A 86 1.39 1.19 -5.19
N VAL A 87 0.56 0.24 -4.76
CA VAL A 87 0.27 -0.98 -5.52
C VAL A 87 -0.99 -0.80 -6.37
N VAL A 88 -0.87 -1.16 -7.64
CA VAL A 88 -1.96 -1.18 -8.64
C VAL A 88 -2.10 -2.56 -9.27
N ASP A 89 -3.29 -2.95 -9.73
CA ASP A 89 -3.51 -4.23 -10.43
C ASP A 89 -3.30 -4.06 -11.94
N GLY A 90 -2.20 -4.59 -12.47
CA GLY A 90 -1.88 -4.43 -13.89
C GLY A 90 -2.76 -5.24 -14.84
N ARG A 91 -3.66 -6.09 -14.33
CA ARG A 91 -4.62 -6.83 -15.17
C ARG A 91 -5.88 -6.01 -15.47
N GLU A 92 -6.19 -5.04 -14.60
CA GLU A 92 -7.41 -4.23 -14.69
C GLU A 92 -7.14 -2.80 -15.20
N GLY A 93 -5.87 -2.39 -15.24
CA GLY A 93 -5.49 -1.02 -15.58
C GLY A 93 -5.70 -0.04 -14.45
N LEU A 94 -5.63 1.26 -14.78
CA LEU A 94 -5.81 2.32 -13.82
C LEU A 94 -7.29 2.46 -13.42
N HIS A 95 -7.58 2.05 -12.20
CA HIS A 95 -8.90 2.24 -11.62
C HIS A 95 -9.09 3.70 -11.18
N PRO A 96 -10.33 4.26 -11.17
CA PRO A 96 -10.59 5.60 -10.65
C PRO A 96 -10.06 5.84 -9.23
N LEU A 97 -10.18 4.85 -8.35
CA LEU A 97 -9.59 4.90 -6.99
C LEU A 97 -8.06 5.00 -7.00
N ASP A 98 -7.37 4.43 -7.99
CA ASP A 98 -5.91 4.54 -8.09
C ASP A 98 -5.51 5.99 -8.41
N LYS A 99 -6.28 6.67 -9.27
CA LYS A 99 -6.11 8.10 -9.56
C LYS A 99 -6.37 8.96 -8.33
N GLU A 100 -7.45 8.68 -7.60
CA GLU A 100 -7.79 9.40 -6.37
C GLU A 100 -6.69 9.27 -5.30
N ILE A 101 -6.15 8.07 -5.09
CA ILE A 101 -5.02 7.84 -4.18
C ILE A 101 -3.79 8.65 -4.62
N ALA A 102 -3.44 8.60 -5.91
CA ALA A 102 -2.29 9.31 -6.45
C ALA A 102 -2.42 10.84 -6.30
N GLU A 103 -3.60 11.39 -6.59
CA GLU A 103 -3.90 12.82 -6.41
C GLU A 103 -3.81 13.23 -4.94
N HIS A 104 -4.35 12.41 -4.04
CA HIS A 104 -4.31 12.66 -2.60
C HIS A 104 -2.88 12.67 -2.06
N LEU A 105 -2.05 11.69 -2.46
CA LEU A 105 -0.61 11.64 -2.13
C LEU A 105 0.13 12.88 -2.62
N LYS A 106 -0.03 13.23 -3.91
CA LYS A 106 0.63 14.40 -4.51
C LYS A 106 0.29 15.69 -3.79
N LYS A 107 -0.97 15.82 -3.36
CA LYS A 107 -1.45 17.01 -2.64
C LYS A 107 -0.94 17.08 -1.20
N LYS A 108 -0.93 15.95 -0.48
CA LYS A 108 -0.66 15.90 0.96
C LYS A 108 0.82 15.74 1.28
N ALA A 109 1.57 15.05 0.43
CA ALA A 109 2.95 14.66 0.69
C ALA A 109 3.80 14.72 -0.59
N PRO A 110 3.92 15.89 -1.24
CA PRO A 110 4.59 16.03 -2.55
C PRO A 110 6.06 15.60 -2.55
N GLU A 111 6.73 15.66 -1.40
CA GLU A 111 8.14 15.29 -1.25
C GLU A 111 8.34 13.86 -0.73
N LYS A 112 7.27 13.14 -0.36
CA LYS A 112 7.37 11.78 0.14
C LYS A 112 7.78 10.84 -1.01
N PRO A 113 8.85 10.05 -0.88
CA PRO A 113 9.22 9.09 -1.92
C PRO A 113 8.12 8.03 -2.11
N VAL A 114 7.62 7.92 -3.33
CA VAL A 114 6.61 6.91 -3.73
C VAL A 114 7.18 6.06 -4.86
N ALA A 115 7.12 4.74 -4.71
CA ALA A 115 7.35 3.80 -5.79
C ALA A 115 6.01 3.16 -6.18
N VAL A 116 5.68 3.19 -7.47
CA VAL A 116 4.49 2.52 -8.01
C VAL A 116 4.85 1.07 -8.32
N ILE A 117 4.04 0.14 -7.82
CA ILE A 117 4.21 -1.29 -7.99
C ILE A 117 3.03 -1.83 -8.79
N ILE A 118 3.30 -2.27 -10.02
CA ILE A 118 2.29 -2.93 -10.85
C ILE A 118 2.28 -4.41 -10.48
N ALA A 119 1.23 -4.84 -9.80
CA ALA A 119 1.07 -6.21 -9.30
C ALA A 119 0.31 -7.11 -10.28
N LYS A 120 0.42 -8.43 -10.04
CA LYS A 120 -0.28 -9.50 -10.78
C LYS A 120 0.11 -9.62 -12.25
N MET A 121 1.39 -9.37 -12.51
CA MET A 121 2.01 -9.38 -13.84
C MET A 121 2.54 -10.76 -14.26
N ASP A 122 2.10 -11.84 -13.62
CA ASP A 122 2.62 -13.19 -13.84
C ASP A 122 2.46 -13.67 -15.29
N LYS A 123 1.52 -13.09 -16.04
CA LYS A 123 1.23 -13.39 -17.46
C LYS A 123 1.69 -12.29 -18.43
N GLY A 124 2.46 -11.31 -17.96
CA GLY A 124 2.79 -10.10 -18.71
C GLY A 124 1.73 -9.00 -18.58
N VAL A 125 2.05 -7.79 -19.06
CA VAL A 125 1.10 -6.68 -19.18
C VAL A 125 0.32 -6.86 -20.47
N ASP A 126 -1.00 -6.70 -20.42
CA ASP A 126 -1.75 -6.51 -21.64
C ASP A 126 -1.33 -5.16 -22.26
N PRO A 127 -0.76 -5.13 -23.49
CA PRO A 127 -0.29 -3.89 -24.09
C PRO A 127 -1.36 -2.79 -24.22
N SER A 128 -2.64 -3.17 -24.22
CA SER A 128 -3.76 -2.21 -24.23
C SER A 128 -3.88 -1.41 -22.94
N VAL A 129 -3.27 -1.89 -21.85
CA VAL A 129 -3.37 -1.34 -20.51
C VAL A 129 -2.03 -0.76 -20.03
N GLU A 130 -0.92 -1.20 -20.64
CA GLU A 130 0.43 -0.71 -20.36
C GLU A 130 0.58 0.80 -20.55
N ALA A 131 -0.07 1.35 -21.58
CA ALA A 131 -0.07 2.78 -21.87
C ALA A 131 -0.67 3.64 -20.75
N GLU A 132 -1.49 3.07 -19.87
CA GLU A 132 -2.08 3.80 -18.75
C GLU A 132 -1.09 4.05 -17.61
N PHE A 133 0.00 3.28 -17.54
CA PHE A 133 1.00 3.37 -16.48
C PHE A 133 2.29 4.12 -16.90
N SER A 134 2.32 4.63 -18.14
CA SER A 134 3.44 5.41 -18.72
C SER A 134 3.31 6.89 -18.38
#